data_AF-A0A1V6LRN9-F1
#
_entry.id   AF-A0A1V6LRN9-F1
#
_cell.length_a   1.000
_cell.length_b   1.000
_cell.length_c   1.000
_cell.angle_alpha   90.00
_cell.angle_beta   90.00
_cell.angle_gamma   90.00
#
_symmetry.space_group_name_H-M   'P 1'
#
loop_
_entity.id
_entity.type
_entity.pdbx_description
1 polymer ?
#
loop_
_entity_poly.entity_id
_entity_poly.type
_entity_poly.pdbx_seq_one_letter_code
_entity_poly.pdbx_strand_id
1 'polypeptide(L)'
;MSELKFHILYYVIIEVFLLIIFYAVSKWLDPKNSRKSIGQKSTSWLKGFLERVFLTFLLLTGFQGSALILFGAIKLGTRLDSDKEAKVNNDYFIVGNFISIAAAVLAFLLFKPFIKINL
;
A
#
# COMPACT_ATOMS: atom_id res chain seq x y z
N MET A 1 14.49 18.46 15.22
CA MET A 1 13.18 17.89 15.61
C MET A 1 12.01 18.49 14.83
N SER A 2 12.04 19.77 14.42
CA SER A 2 11.02 20.39 13.56
C SER A 2 10.87 19.67 12.22
N GLU A 3 11.99 19.41 11.53
CA GLU A 3 12.03 18.70 10.24
C GLU A 3 11.30 17.37 10.31
N LEU A 4 11.64 16.50 11.28
CA LEU A 4 11.00 15.19 11.43
C LEU A 4 9.48 15.30 11.60
N LYS A 5 8.98 16.29 12.35
CA LYS A 5 7.53 16.52 12.53
C LYS A 5 6.85 16.88 11.21
N PHE A 6 7.47 17.73 10.39
CA PHE A 6 6.93 18.09 9.07
C PHE A 6 6.89 16.88 8.12
N HIS A 7 7.89 16.02 8.15
CA HIS A 7 7.92 14.82 7.31
C HIS A 7 6.89 13.79 7.75
N ILE A 8 6.70 13.58 9.06
CA ILE A 8 5.63 12.73 9.59
C ILE A 8 4.27 13.28 9.18
N LEU A 9 4.05 14.60 9.32
CA LEU A 9 2.82 15.25 8.87
C LEU A 9 2.58 15.03 7.37
N TYR A 10 3.62 15.18 6.56
CA TYR A 10 3.55 14.96 5.12
C TYR A 10 3.22 13.49 4.77
N TYR A 11 3.82 12.52 5.47
CA TYR A 11 3.49 11.10 5.33
C TYR A 11 2.03 10.82 5.69
N VAL A 12 1.53 11.42 6.77
CA VAL A 12 0.11 11.33 7.15
C VAL A 12 -0.80 11.90 6.06
N ILE A 13 -0.44 13.04 5.45
CA ILE A 13 -1.19 13.63 4.33
C ILE A 13 -1.23 12.66 3.14
N ILE A 14 -0.09 12.04 2.78
CA ILE A 14 -0.03 11.02 1.73
C ILE A 14 -0.94 9.84 2.06
N GLU A 15 -0.92 9.33 3.29
CA GLU A 15 -1.76 8.21 3.68
C GLU A 15 -3.25 8.54 3.65
N VAL A 16 -3.64 9.74 4.10
CA VAL A 16 -5.03 10.21 3.96
C VAL A 16 -5.44 10.30 2.48
N PHE A 17 -4.57 10.84 1.62
CA PHE A 17 -4.82 10.91 0.18
C PHE A 17 -4.95 9.52 -0.46
N LEU A 18 -4.10 8.58 -0.06
CA LEU A 18 -4.17 7.19 -0.52
C LEU A 18 -5.46 6.51 -0.08
N LEU A 19 -5.92 6.72 1.16
CA LEU A 19 -7.20 6.19 1.62
C LEU A 19 -8.36 6.68 0.73
N ILE A 20 -8.34 7.94 0.32
CA ILE A 20 -9.33 8.50 -0.63
C ILE A 20 -9.23 7.82 -2.00
N ILE A 21 -8.01 7.64 -2.53
CA ILE A 21 -7.80 6.92 -3.79
C ILE A 21 -8.30 5.48 -3.70
N PHE A 22 -7.93 4.73 -2.66
CA PHE A 22 -8.36 3.34 -2.48
C PHE A 22 -9.87 3.22 -2.34
N TYR A 23 -10.51 4.18 -1.67
CA TYR A 23 -11.96 4.27 -1.61
C TYR A 23 -12.58 4.51 -2.99
N ALA A 24 -12.05 5.49 -3.77
CA ALA A 24 -12.54 5.79 -5.11
C ALA A 24 -12.35 4.62 -6.08
N VAL A 25 -11.17 4.01 -6.10
CA VAL A 25 -10.83 2.84 -6.90
C VAL A 25 -11.71 1.65 -6.51
N SER A 26 -11.94 1.43 -5.21
CA SER A 26 -12.86 0.37 -4.77
C SER A 26 -14.29 0.61 -5.23
N LYS A 27 -14.76 1.85 -5.19
CA LYS A 27 -16.12 2.19 -5.63
C LYS A 27 -16.28 2.02 -7.15
N TRP A 28 -15.24 2.33 -7.92
CA TRP A 28 -15.24 2.26 -9.38
C TRP A 28 -15.09 0.83 -9.91
N LEU A 29 -14.13 0.05 -9.39
CA LEU A 29 -13.79 -1.27 -9.92
C LEU A 29 -14.53 -2.42 -9.23
N ASP A 30 -14.93 -2.27 -7.97
CA ASP A 30 -15.74 -3.27 -7.27
C ASP A 30 -16.95 -2.62 -6.56
N PRO A 31 -18.00 -2.26 -7.32
CA PRO A 31 -19.20 -1.65 -6.74
C PRO A 31 -19.92 -2.59 -5.75
N LYS A 32 -19.69 -3.92 -5.80
CA LYS A 32 -20.22 -4.88 -4.83
C LYS A 32 -19.51 -4.80 -3.48
N ASN A 33 -18.26 -4.32 -3.44
CA ASN A 33 -17.51 -4.05 -2.20
C ASN A 33 -18.23 -3.06 -1.27
N SER A 34 -19.11 -2.20 -1.82
CA SER A 34 -19.93 -1.27 -1.03
C SER A 34 -20.87 -1.99 -0.04
N ARG A 35 -21.23 -3.26 -0.28
CA ARG A 35 -22.08 -4.08 0.60
C ARG A 35 -21.34 -4.75 1.77
N LYS A 36 -20.00 -4.71 1.82
CA LYS A 36 -19.25 -5.27 2.96
C LYS A 36 -19.57 -4.52 4.26
N SER A 37 -19.57 -5.25 5.36
CA SER A 37 -19.75 -4.65 6.69
C SER A 37 -18.60 -3.69 7.01
N ILE A 38 -18.87 -2.71 7.89
CA ILE A 38 -17.85 -1.74 8.34
C ILE A 38 -16.61 -2.43 8.89
N GLY A 39 -16.77 -3.53 9.63
CA GLY A 39 -15.65 -4.32 10.16
C GLY A 39 -14.77 -4.91 9.05
N GLN A 40 -15.36 -5.51 8.02
CA GLN A 40 -14.62 -6.08 6.89
C GLN A 40 -13.89 -5.02 6.06
N LYS A 41 -14.48 -3.83 5.89
CA LYS A 41 -13.83 -2.70 5.20
C LYS A 41 -12.62 -2.21 5.98
N SER A 42 -12.75 -2.06 7.30
CA SER A 42 -11.65 -1.62 8.18
C SER A 42 -10.48 -2.61 8.17
N THR A 43 -10.73 -3.92 8.28
CA THR A 43 -9.67 -4.93 8.20
C THR A 43 -8.92 -4.90 6.87
N SER A 44 -9.64 -4.70 5.75
CA SER A 44 -9.02 -4.60 4.43
C SER A 44 -8.13 -3.36 4.29
N TRP A 45 -8.55 -2.22 4.84
CA TRP A 45 -7.76 -0.98 4.80
C TRP A 45 -6.54 -1.08 5.69
N LEU A 46 -6.67 -1.68 6.88
CA LEU A 46 -5.56 -1.91 7.80
C LEU A 46 -4.49 -2.82 7.15
N LYS A 47 -4.92 -3.90 6.48
CA LYS A 47 -4.01 -4.78 5.73
C LYS A 47 -3.22 -3.99 4.68
N GLY A 48 -3.91 -3.18 3.88
CA GLY A 48 -3.27 -2.34 2.86
C GLY A 48 -2.32 -1.29 3.44
N PHE A 49 -2.66 -0.69 4.58
CA PHE A 49 -1.78 0.24 5.30
C PHE A 49 -0.51 -0.44 5.81
N LEU A 50 -0.63 -1.58 6.49
CA LEU A 50 0.52 -2.34 6.99
C LEU A 50 1.45 -2.79 5.86
N GLU A 51 0.88 -3.22 4.74
CA GLU A 51 1.62 -3.56 3.52
C GLU A 51 2.46 -2.38 2.99
N ARG A 52 1.90 -1.17 2.95
CA ARG A 52 2.61 0.04 2.51
C ARG A 52 3.71 0.44 3.49
N VAL A 53 3.42 0.46 4.78
CA VAL A 53 4.42 0.76 5.83
C VAL A 53 5.59 -0.21 5.74
N PHE A 54 5.31 -1.50 5.61
CA PHE A 54 6.35 -2.53 5.50
C PHE A 54 7.19 -2.36 4.23
N LEU A 55 6.55 -2.10 3.08
CA LEU A 55 7.27 -1.87 1.83
C LEU A 55 8.14 -0.61 1.88
N THR A 56 7.60 0.50 2.41
CA THR A 56 8.36 1.74 2.61
C THR A 56 9.55 1.52 3.55
N PHE A 57 9.36 0.80 4.66
CA PHE A 57 10.44 0.45 5.58
C PHE A 57 11.56 -0.32 4.87
N LEU A 58 11.23 -1.39 4.14
CA LEU A 58 12.22 -2.19 3.44
C LEU A 58 12.96 -1.39 2.36
N LEU A 59 12.25 -0.55 1.61
CA LEU A 59 12.86 0.35 0.63
C LEU A 59 13.87 1.29 1.30
N LEU A 60 13.52 1.86 2.46
CA LEU A 60 14.39 2.74 3.23
C LEU A 60 15.66 2.03 3.68
N THR A 61 15.56 0.78 4.16
CA THR A 61 16.72 -0.02 4.63
C THR A 61 17.71 -0.46 3.53
N GLY A 62 17.54 -0.03 2.28
CA GLY A 62 18.45 -0.35 1.17
C GLY A 62 18.16 -1.68 0.47
N PHE A 63 17.20 -2.47 0.95
CA PHE A 63 16.77 -3.75 0.35
C PHE A 63 15.75 -3.56 -0.77
N GLN A 64 15.98 -2.60 -1.67
CA GLN A 64 14.96 -2.12 -2.60
C GLN A 64 14.41 -3.22 -3.53
N GLY A 65 15.30 -4.02 -4.12
CA GLY A 65 14.94 -5.12 -5.01
C GLY A 65 14.24 -6.26 -4.27
N SER A 66 14.80 -6.70 -3.13
CA SER A 66 14.24 -7.76 -2.30
C SER A 66 12.87 -7.40 -1.74
N ALA A 67 12.64 -6.12 -1.41
CA ALA A 67 11.35 -5.62 -0.93
C ALA A 67 10.24 -5.80 -1.96
N LEU A 68 10.50 -5.42 -3.21
CA LEU A 68 9.54 -5.54 -4.31
C LEU A 68 9.29 -7.00 -4.67
N ILE A 69 10.33 -7.84 -4.66
CA ILE A 69 10.22 -9.29 -4.91
C ILE A 69 9.37 -9.96 -3.82
N LEU A 70 9.66 -9.70 -2.55
CA LEU A 70 8.90 -10.25 -1.42
C LEU A 70 7.44 -9.80 -1.46
N PHE A 71 7.20 -8.53 -1.72
CA PHE A 71 5.84 -7.98 -1.82
C PHE A 71 5.05 -8.62 -2.97
N GLY A 72 5.68 -8.75 -4.14
CA GLY A 72 5.11 -9.45 -5.29
C GLY A 72 4.79 -10.91 -4.98
N ALA A 73 5.71 -11.62 -4.32
CA ALA A 73 5.54 -13.01 -3.93
C ALA A 73 4.39 -13.21 -2.94
N ILE A 74 4.29 -12.36 -1.91
CA ILE A 74 3.18 -12.42 -0.93
C ILE A 74 1.83 -12.18 -1.63
N LYS A 75 1.77 -11.23 -2.55
CA LYS A 75 0.53 -10.89 -3.28
C LYS A 75 0.14 -11.91 -4.32
N LEU A 76 1.10 -12.58 -4.95
CA LEU A 76 0.83 -13.74 -5.82
C LEU A 76 0.39 -14.95 -4.99
N GLY A 77 1.12 -15.28 -3.93
CA GLY A 77 0.85 -16.44 -3.08
C GLY A 77 -0.51 -16.38 -2.39
N THR A 78 -0.93 -15.20 -1.90
CA THR A 78 -2.25 -15.03 -1.29
C THR A 78 -3.42 -15.05 -2.28
N ARG A 79 -3.15 -15.09 -3.58
CA ARG A 79 -4.16 -15.10 -4.64
C ARG A 79 -4.42 -16.46 -5.26
N LEU A 80 -3.42 -17.33 -5.27
CA LEU A 80 -3.54 -18.69 -5.79
C LEU A 80 -4.70 -19.48 -5.15
N ASP A 81 -5.04 -19.19 -3.90
CA ASP A 81 -6.19 -19.80 -3.22
C ASP A 81 -7.54 -19.12 -3.50
N SER A 82 -7.54 -17.86 -3.97
CA SER A 82 -8.75 -17.03 -4.14
C SER A 82 -9.30 -16.93 -5.57
N ASP A 83 -8.54 -17.39 -6.57
CA ASP A 83 -8.86 -17.26 -8.00
C ASP A 83 -10.04 -18.12 -8.50
N LYS A 84 -10.67 -18.92 -7.63
CA LYS A 84 -11.87 -19.69 -7.99
C LYS A 84 -13.12 -18.82 -8.19
N GLU A 85 -13.14 -17.58 -7.71
CA GLU A 85 -14.33 -16.73 -7.79
C GLU A 85 -14.03 -15.26 -8.18
N ALA A 86 -14.46 -14.89 -9.40
CA ALA A 86 -14.70 -13.54 -9.93
C ALA A 86 -13.51 -12.70 -10.50
N LYS A 87 -13.52 -12.58 -11.84
CA LYS A 87 -12.67 -11.70 -12.69
C LYS A 87 -12.64 -10.22 -12.25
N VAL A 88 -13.76 -9.67 -11.76
CA VAL A 88 -13.88 -8.26 -11.31
C VAL A 88 -13.05 -7.99 -10.05
N ASN A 89 -12.88 -9.00 -9.19
CA ASN A 89 -12.02 -8.92 -8.03
C ASN A 89 -10.55 -8.74 -8.48
N ASN A 90 -10.19 -9.33 -9.61
CA ASN A 90 -8.81 -9.36 -10.08
C ASN A 90 -8.25 -7.96 -10.40
N ASP A 91 -9.01 -7.17 -11.17
CA ASP A 91 -8.57 -5.85 -11.66
C ASP A 91 -8.45 -4.82 -10.53
N TYR A 92 -9.40 -4.81 -9.59
CA TYR A 92 -9.36 -3.94 -8.41
C TYR A 92 -8.06 -4.14 -7.61
N PHE A 93 -7.70 -5.39 -7.36
CA PHE A 93 -6.50 -5.75 -6.63
C PHE A 93 -5.21 -5.42 -7.38
N ILE A 94 -5.15 -5.66 -8.70
CA ILE A 94 -3.97 -5.31 -9.51
C ILE A 94 -3.72 -3.80 -9.43
N VAL A 95 -4.76 -2.99 -9.66
CA VAL A 95 -4.68 -1.53 -9.57
C VAL A 95 -4.28 -1.09 -8.16
N GLY A 96 -4.88 -1.66 -7.12
CA GLY A 96 -4.53 -1.35 -5.74
C GLY A 96 -3.08 -1.69 -5.37
N ASN A 97 -2.53 -2.77 -5.94
CA ASN A 97 -1.14 -3.16 -5.74
C ASN A 97 -0.17 -2.18 -6.38
N PHE A 98 -0.42 -1.78 -7.64
CA PHE A 98 0.38 -0.78 -8.33
C PHE A 98 0.39 0.56 -7.59
N ILE A 99 -0.77 1.03 -7.13
CA ILE A 99 -0.89 2.26 -6.34
C ILE A 99 -0.10 2.15 -5.02
N SER A 100 -0.17 1.00 -4.34
CA SER A 100 0.58 0.77 -3.09
C SER A 100 2.09 0.81 -3.31
N ILE A 101 2.58 0.16 -4.36
CA ILE A 101 4.02 0.15 -4.70
C ILE A 101 4.49 1.56 -5.08
N ALA A 102 3.75 2.25 -5.94
CA ALA A 102 4.08 3.61 -6.35
C ALA A 102 4.13 4.56 -5.16
N ALA A 103 3.16 4.47 -4.25
CA ALA A 103 3.15 5.25 -3.00
C ALA A 103 4.36 4.96 -2.12
N ALA A 104 4.71 3.68 -1.93
CA ALA A 104 5.85 3.30 -1.11
C ALA A 104 7.18 3.78 -1.71
N VAL A 105 7.33 3.72 -3.04
CA VAL A 105 8.49 4.25 -3.77
C VAL A 105 8.56 5.77 -3.65
N LEU A 106 7.45 6.48 -3.80
CA LEU A 106 7.41 7.94 -3.61
C LEU A 106 7.80 8.33 -2.18
N ALA A 107 7.25 7.64 -1.18
CA ALA A 107 7.64 7.85 0.21
C ALA A 107 9.14 7.58 0.42
N PHE A 108 9.67 6.50 -0.15
CA PHE A 108 11.10 6.23 -0.11
C PHE A 108 11.94 7.37 -0.70
N LEU A 109 11.61 7.84 -1.91
CA LEU A 109 12.37 8.90 -2.59
C LEU A 109 12.38 10.22 -1.81
N LEU A 110 11.27 10.52 -1.12
CA LEU A 110 11.13 11.75 -0.33
C LEU A 110 11.90 11.68 1.00
N PHE A 111 11.98 10.50 1.62
CA PHE A 111 12.63 10.31 2.92
C PHE A 111 14.11 9.91 2.84
N LYS A 112 14.54 9.23 1.77
CA LYS A 112 15.92 8.74 1.59
C LYS A 112 17.00 9.82 1.81
N PRO A 113 16.88 11.06 1.29
CA PRO A 113 17.92 12.07 1.46
C PRO A 113 18.14 12.49 2.93
N PHE A 114 17.13 12.32 3.78
CA PHE A 114 17.13 12.80 5.17
C PHE A 114 17.45 11.71 6.17
N ILE A 115 17.13 10.46 5.83
CA ILE A 115 17.54 9.29 6.60
C ILE A 115 18.90 8.86 6.06
N LYS A 116 19.98 9.42 6.62
CA LYS A 116 21.32 8.82 6.49
C LYS A 116 21.31 7.50 7.24
N ILE A 117 20.86 6.44 6.58
CA ILE A 117 21.07 5.08 7.08
C ILE A 117 22.54 4.77 6.80
N ASN A 118 23.39 5.00 7.80
CA ASN A 118 24.68 4.33 7.86
C ASN A 118 24.36 2.85 8.12
N LEU A 119 24.37 2.05 7.06
CA LEU A 119 24.39 0.59 7.19
C LEU A 119 25.83 0.14 7.47
#